data_AF-A0A2N3RDG3-F1
#
_entry.id   AF-A0A2N3RDG3-F1
#
_cell.length_a   1.000
_cell.length_b   1.000
_cell.length_c   1.000
_cell.angle_alpha   90.00
_cell.angle_beta   90.00
_cell.angle_gamma   90.00
#
_symmetry.space_group_name_H-M   'P 1'
#
loop_
_entity.id
_entity.type
_entity.pdbx_description
1 polymer ?
#
loop_
_entity_poly.entity_id
_entity_poly.type
_entity_poly.pdbx_seq_one_letter_code
_entity_poly.pdbx_strand_id
1 'polypeptide(L)'
;GKLDRRALPAPDTDALAVQAYVPPQGELETLLAALWSELLSVERIGRHDSFFALGGHSLLAVRLISRIRSTLGLELALSALFSQPRLLDLAATLAGTATSTVPAIVPADRSAPLPLSFAQQRLWFLEQLDDRAKLAYLMPVGVDLHGELDLPALQRALDRIVARHEALRTCFIACDDGATQLIAPADVGFALDCIDLRQTADPHADAQRHAELEAESPFDLVCGPLIRGRLLRLAEQHHRLLVTMHHIVTDGWSMGLLVHELSTLYAAFV
;
A
#
# COMPACT_ATOMS: atom_id res chain seq x y z
N GLY A 1 -5.04 23.73 32.23
CA GLY A 1 -5.68 24.35 31.05
C GLY A 1 -5.55 23.44 29.86
N LYS A 2 -6.46 22.47 29.70
CA LYS A 2 -6.65 21.72 28.45
C LYS A 2 -7.97 22.18 27.86
N LEU A 3 -7.98 22.40 26.55
CA LEU A 3 -9.15 22.86 25.80
C LEU A 3 -10.27 21.83 25.93
N ASP A 4 -11.44 22.24 26.42
CA ASP A 4 -12.62 21.36 26.51
C ASP A 4 -13.24 21.19 25.13
N ARG A 5 -12.89 20.07 24.47
CA ARG A 5 -13.37 19.73 23.13
C ARG A 5 -14.90 19.55 23.05
N ARG A 6 -15.59 19.33 24.19
CA ARG A 6 -17.05 19.21 24.24
C ARG A 6 -17.76 20.56 24.35
N ALA A 7 -17.04 21.61 24.75
CA ALA A 7 -17.53 22.97 24.83
C ALA A 7 -17.28 23.77 23.53
N LEU A 8 -16.63 23.16 22.54
CA LEU A 8 -16.52 23.75 21.21
C LEU A 8 -17.91 23.77 20.55
N PRO A 9 -18.29 24.87 19.88
CA PRO A 9 -19.51 24.89 19.08
C PRO A 9 -19.46 23.73 18.07
N ALA A 10 -20.59 23.05 17.88
CA ALA A 10 -20.71 22.14 16.75
C ALA A 10 -20.40 22.95 15.47
N PRO A 11 -19.58 22.45 14.54
CA PRO A 11 -19.34 23.13 13.28
C PRO A 11 -20.68 23.36 12.61
N ASP A 12 -21.02 24.62 12.40
CA ASP A 12 -22.25 25.02 11.77
C ASP A 12 -22.29 24.40 10.36
N THR A 13 -23.43 23.87 9.95
CA THR A 13 -23.59 23.39 8.55
C THR A 13 -23.36 24.53 7.57
N ASP A 14 -23.52 25.78 8.01
CA ASP A 14 -23.20 27.01 7.27
C ASP A 14 -21.70 27.37 7.31
N ALA A 15 -20.91 26.80 8.23
CA ALA A 15 -19.46 26.96 8.30
C ALA A 15 -18.71 26.02 7.34
N LEU A 16 -19.38 24.96 6.87
CA LEU A 16 -19.03 24.40 5.57
C LEU A 16 -19.52 25.41 4.54
N ALA A 17 -18.60 26.17 3.94
CA ALA A 17 -18.90 26.91 2.73
C ALA A 17 -19.31 25.90 1.65
N VAL A 18 -20.59 25.51 1.63
CA VAL A 18 -21.20 24.79 0.54
C VAL A 18 -21.25 25.80 -0.59
N GLN A 19 -20.15 25.86 -1.35
CA GLN A 19 -20.18 26.51 -2.65
C GLN A 19 -21.38 25.94 -3.39
N ALA A 20 -22.25 26.83 -3.90
CA ALA A 20 -23.41 26.41 -4.66
C ALA A 20 -22.93 25.47 -5.78
N TYR A 21 -23.52 24.27 -5.82
CA TYR A 21 -23.16 23.28 -6.83
C TYR A 21 -23.37 23.87 -8.22
N VAL A 22 -22.30 23.90 -9.01
CA VAL A 22 -22.34 24.25 -10.43
C VAL A 22 -21.76 23.06 -11.20
N PRO A 23 -22.49 22.49 -12.18
CA PRO A 23 -22.06 21.28 -12.87
C PRO A 23 -20.78 21.50 -13.68
N PRO A 24 -19.95 20.45 -13.86
CA PRO A 24 -18.83 20.45 -14.79
C PRO A 24 -19.26 20.87 -16.21
N GLN A 25 -18.42 21.64 -16.90
CA GLN A 25 -18.67 22.12 -18.25
C GLN A 25 -17.65 21.58 -19.26
N GLY A 26 -18.14 21.12 -20.41
CA GLY A 26 -17.29 20.54 -21.44
C GLY A 26 -16.78 19.14 -21.09
N GLU A 27 -16.07 18.54 -22.05
CA GLU A 27 -15.64 17.14 -21.97
C GLU A 27 -14.61 16.92 -20.85
N LEU A 28 -13.60 17.80 -20.74
CA LEU A 28 -12.50 17.62 -19.80
C LEU A 28 -12.92 17.81 -18.33
N GLU A 29 -13.73 18.83 -18.01
CA GLU A 29 -14.27 18.98 -16.64
C GLU A 29 -15.13 17.76 -16.28
N THR A 30 -15.95 17.26 -17.21
CA THR A 30 -16.84 16.10 -16.98
C THR A 30 -16.05 14.82 -16.71
N LEU A 31 -15.01 14.55 -17.50
CA LEU A 31 -14.14 13.40 -17.31
C LEU A 31 -13.36 13.49 -15.99
N LEU A 32 -12.82 14.67 -15.66
CA LEU A 32 -12.14 14.88 -14.38
C LEU A 32 -13.09 14.73 -13.19
N ALA A 33 -14.33 15.24 -13.29
CA ALA A 33 -15.34 15.09 -12.24
C ALA A 33 -15.67 13.63 -11.97
N ALA A 34 -15.79 12.80 -13.02
CA ALA A 34 -16.00 11.36 -12.86
C ALA A 34 -14.82 10.69 -12.15
N LEU A 35 -13.58 11.00 -12.55
CA LEU A 35 -12.38 10.49 -11.89
C LEU A 35 -12.30 10.90 -10.41
N TRP A 36 -12.66 12.15 -10.09
CA TRP A 36 -12.69 12.66 -8.72
C TRP A 36 -13.78 11.99 -7.89
N SER A 37 -14.98 11.83 -8.44
CA SER A 37 -16.10 11.17 -7.78
C SER A 37 -15.73 9.76 -7.33
N GLU A 38 -15.10 8.97 -8.22
CA GLU A 38 -14.64 7.63 -7.90
C GLU A 38 -13.52 7.62 -6.85
N LEU A 39 -12.53 8.52 -6.96
CA LEU A 39 -11.38 8.53 -6.06
C LEU A 39 -11.72 9.04 -4.66
N LEU A 40 -12.59 10.04 -4.57
CA LEU A 40 -12.97 10.72 -3.33
C LEU A 40 -14.22 10.10 -2.68
N SER A 41 -14.91 9.19 -3.40
CA SER A 41 -16.21 8.63 -2.98
C SER A 41 -17.26 9.73 -2.71
N VAL A 42 -17.27 10.77 -3.56
CA VAL A 42 -18.21 11.89 -3.50
C VAL A 42 -19.18 11.80 -4.67
N GLU A 43 -20.48 11.79 -4.40
CA GLU A 43 -21.53 11.55 -5.40
C GLU A 43 -21.55 12.61 -6.52
N ARG A 44 -21.35 13.89 -6.16
CA ARG A 44 -21.42 15.01 -7.10
C ARG A 44 -20.24 15.95 -6.91
N ILE A 45 -19.43 16.10 -7.95
CA ILE A 45 -18.33 17.07 -8.02
C ILE A 45 -18.79 18.28 -8.84
N GLY A 46 -18.77 19.45 -8.21
CA GLY A 46 -18.98 20.74 -8.84
C GLY A 46 -17.70 21.29 -9.46
N ARG A 47 -17.83 22.17 -10.44
CA ARG A 47 -16.67 22.74 -11.15
C ARG A 47 -15.77 23.64 -10.29
N HIS A 48 -16.31 24.18 -9.20
CA HIS A 48 -15.57 25.03 -8.27
C HIS A 48 -15.01 24.26 -7.07
N ASP A 49 -15.34 22.97 -6.96
CA ASP A 49 -14.88 22.13 -5.87
C ASP A 49 -13.37 21.98 -5.90
N SER A 50 -12.78 22.03 -4.71
CA SER A 50 -11.35 21.84 -4.49
C SER A 50 -11.06 20.40 -4.11
N PHE A 51 -10.11 19.76 -4.80
CA PHE A 51 -9.70 18.37 -4.57
C PHE A 51 -9.38 18.10 -3.10
N PHE A 52 -8.58 18.98 -2.49
CA PHE A 52 -8.13 18.83 -1.10
C PHE A 52 -9.23 19.19 -0.08
N ALA A 53 -10.16 20.08 -0.44
CA ALA A 53 -11.31 20.39 0.42
C ALA A 53 -12.30 19.23 0.51
N LEU A 54 -12.38 18.41 -0.54
CA LEU A 54 -13.18 17.18 -0.59
C LEU A 54 -12.47 15.96 0.03
N GLY A 55 -11.38 16.16 0.79
CA GLY A 55 -10.65 15.07 1.44
C GLY A 55 -9.54 14.45 0.60
N GLY A 56 -9.23 15.02 -0.58
CA GLY A 56 -8.07 14.63 -1.37
C GLY A 56 -6.76 14.82 -0.59
N HIS A 57 -5.84 13.89 -0.76
CA HIS A 57 -4.49 13.94 -0.18
C HIS A 57 -3.46 13.42 -1.20
N SER A 58 -2.17 13.49 -0.87
CA SER A 58 -1.08 13.23 -1.82
C SER A 58 -1.16 11.86 -2.54
N LEU A 59 -1.61 10.81 -1.84
CA LEU A 59 -1.81 9.49 -2.46
C LEU A 59 -2.96 9.50 -3.49
N LEU A 60 -4.09 10.12 -3.16
CA LEU A 60 -5.21 10.27 -4.10
C LEU A 60 -4.83 11.18 -5.28
N ALA A 61 -4.00 12.20 -5.05
CA ALA A 61 -3.45 13.04 -6.09
C ALA A 61 -2.58 12.26 -7.09
N VAL A 62 -1.66 11.41 -6.59
CA VAL A 62 -0.84 10.55 -7.45
C VAL A 62 -1.71 9.55 -8.24
N ARG A 63 -2.74 8.98 -7.59
CA ARG A 63 -3.72 8.11 -8.27
C ARG A 63 -4.49 8.84 -9.37
N LEU A 64 -4.93 10.07 -9.09
CA LEU A 64 -5.60 10.92 -10.07
C LEU A 64 -4.72 11.18 -11.29
N ILE A 65 -3.47 11.60 -11.08
CA ILE A 65 -2.50 11.85 -12.16
C ILE A 65 -2.28 10.58 -12.99
N SER A 66 -2.08 9.44 -12.33
CA SER A 66 -1.91 8.14 -13.01
C SER A 66 -3.13 7.78 -13.86
N ARG A 67 -4.35 7.98 -13.34
CA ARG A 67 -5.60 7.73 -14.07
C ARG A 67 -5.74 8.67 -15.27
N ILE A 68 -5.57 9.98 -15.08
CA ILE A 68 -5.59 10.99 -16.17
C ILE A 68 -4.66 10.57 -17.29
N ARG A 69 -3.43 10.16 -16.98
CA ARG A 69 -2.48 9.68 -17.97
C ARG A 69 -2.98 8.44 -18.71
N SER A 70 -3.48 7.44 -17.98
CA SER A 70 -3.94 6.18 -18.57
C SER A 70 -5.23 6.30 -19.39
N THR A 71 -6.16 7.19 -19.01
CA THR A 71 -7.48 7.32 -19.63
C THR A 71 -7.54 8.43 -20.66
N LEU A 72 -6.82 9.54 -20.45
CA LEU A 72 -6.84 10.73 -21.30
C LEU A 72 -5.55 10.91 -22.12
N GLY A 73 -4.48 10.19 -21.81
CA GLY A 73 -3.18 10.38 -22.45
C GLY A 73 -2.50 11.71 -22.12
N LEU A 74 -2.98 12.42 -21.09
CA LEU A 74 -2.48 13.73 -20.68
C LEU A 74 -1.56 13.61 -19.47
N GLU A 75 -0.52 14.42 -19.41
CA GLU A 75 0.33 14.55 -18.22
C GLU A 75 -0.20 15.64 -17.31
N LEU A 76 -0.14 15.39 -16.00
CA LEU A 76 -0.42 16.38 -14.98
C LEU A 76 0.71 16.37 -13.97
N ALA A 77 1.47 17.47 -13.91
CA ALA A 77 2.45 17.63 -12.84
C ALA A 77 1.73 17.69 -11.49
N LEU A 78 2.26 16.99 -10.47
CA LEU A 78 1.68 17.02 -9.13
C LEU A 78 1.61 18.44 -8.57
N SER A 79 2.62 19.27 -8.84
CA SER A 79 2.63 20.69 -8.47
C SER A 79 1.47 21.48 -9.09
N ALA A 80 1.02 21.12 -10.30
CA ALA A 80 -0.12 21.78 -10.93
C ALA A 80 -1.42 21.53 -10.17
N LEU A 81 -1.64 20.31 -9.65
CA LEU A 81 -2.80 20.02 -8.81
C LEU A 81 -2.78 20.81 -7.49
N PHE A 82 -1.61 20.98 -6.88
CA PHE A 82 -1.48 21.80 -5.66
C PHE A 82 -1.71 23.29 -5.93
N SER A 83 -1.21 23.80 -7.06
CA SER A 83 -1.38 25.21 -7.45
C SER A 83 -2.79 25.54 -7.92
N GLN A 84 -3.45 24.59 -8.59
CA GLN A 84 -4.79 24.73 -9.18
C GLN A 84 -5.69 23.60 -8.69
N PRO A 85 -6.10 23.60 -7.41
CA PRO A 85 -6.79 22.47 -6.81
C PRO A 85 -8.28 22.42 -7.17
N ARG A 86 -8.83 23.40 -7.90
CA ARG A 86 -10.24 23.43 -8.30
C ARG A 86 -10.43 22.70 -9.63
N LEU A 87 -11.54 21.99 -9.79
CA LEU A 87 -11.83 21.20 -11.00
C LEU A 87 -11.70 22.02 -12.29
N LEU A 88 -12.32 23.20 -12.33
CA LEU A 88 -12.25 24.14 -13.46
C LEU A 88 -10.81 24.53 -13.81
N ASP A 89 -10.04 24.96 -12.81
CA ASP A 89 -8.69 25.48 -13.02
C ASP A 89 -7.73 24.36 -13.45
N LEU A 90 -7.94 23.15 -12.92
CA LEU A 90 -7.20 21.95 -13.31
C LEU A 90 -7.51 21.53 -14.75
N ALA A 91 -8.79 21.55 -15.14
CA ALA A 91 -9.22 21.26 -16.51
C ALA A 91 -8.60 22.26 -17.49
N ALA A 92 -8.61 23.55 -17.18
CA ALA A 92 -7.99 24.58 -18.00
C ALA A 92 -6.48 24.37 -18.15
N THR A 93 -5.80 23.95 -17.07
CA THR A 93 -4.37 23.62 -17.09
C THR A 93 -4.11 22.43 -18.03
N LEU A 94 -4.93 21.38 -17.93
CA LEU A 94 -4.80 20.18 -18.75
C LEU A 94 -5.07 20.42 -20.23
N ALA A 95 -6.01 21.30 -20.58
CA ALA A 95 -6.31 21.66 -21.97
C ALA A 95 -5.11 22.28 -22.72
N GLY A 96 -4.16 22.87 -22.00
CA GLY A 96 -2.92 23.42 -22.56
C GLY A 96 -1.70 22.48 -22.49
N THR A 97 -1.86 21.25 -22.00
CA THR A 97 -0.73 20.34 -21.75
C THR A 97 -0.46 19.43 -22.94
N ALA A 98 0.81 19.17 -23.22
CA ALA A 98 1.20 18.22 -24.25
C ALA A 98 0.82 16.78 -23.86
N THR A 99 0.60 15.93 -24.87
CA THR A 99 0.37 14.49 -24.72
C THR A 99 1.52 13.85 -23.93
N SER A 100 1.21 12.86 -23.11
CA SER A 100 2.22 12.10 -22.35
C SER A 100 3.27 11.49 -23.27
N THR A 101 4.54 11.70 -22.91
CA THR A 101 5.71 11.10 -23.57
C THR A 101 6.27 9.92 -22.77
N VAL A 102 5.67 9.59 -21.62
CA VAL A 102 6.12 8.47 -20.79
C VAL A 102 5.70 7.17 -21.47
N PRO A 103 6.64 6.26 -21.81
CA PRO A 103 6.31 5.01 -22.43
C PRO A 103 5.42 4.14 -21.52
N ALA A 104 4.53 3.38 -22.14
CA ALA A 104 3.70 2.43 -21.41
C ALA A 104 4.57 1.36 -20.72
N ILE A 105 4.14 0.93 -19.53
CA ILE A 105 4.75 -0.21 -18.86
C ILE A 105 4.27 -1.47 -19.57
N VAL A 106 5.19 -2.16 -20.23
CA VAL A 106 4.93 -3.42 -20.96
C VAL A 106 5.53 -4.61 -20.21
N PRO A 107 5.07 -5.84 -20.47
CA PRO A 107 5.71 -7.04 -19.92
C PRO A 107 7.21 -7.05 -20.24
N ALA A 108 8.03 -7.27 -19.21
CA ALA A 108 9.49 -7.34 -19.37
C ALA A 108 9.91 -8.64 -20.07
N ASP A 109 11.00 -8.58 -20.83
CA ASP A 109 11.67 -9.77 -21.36
C ASP A 109 12.24 -10.59 -20.19
N ARG A 110 11.77 -11.84 -20.06
CA ARG A 110 12.16 -12.76 -18.99
C ARG A 110 13.42 -13.58 -19.31
N SER A 111 13.99 -13.43 -20.50
CA SER A 111 15.23 -14.11 -20.90
C SER A 111 16.49 -13.41 -20.39
N ALA A 112 16.37 -12.16 -19.94
CA ALA A 112 17.46 -11.36 -19.41
C ALA A 112 17.31 -11.11 -17.89
N PRO A 113 18.41 -10.80 -17.17
CA PRO A 113 18.33 -10.41 -15.77
C PRO A 113 17.44 -9.17 -15.57
N LEU A 114 16.60 -9.21 -14.54
CA LEU A 114 15.67 -8.12 -14.25
C LEU A 114 16.38 -7.07 -13.38
N PRO A 115 16.50 -5.81 -13.83
CA PRO A 115 17.18 -4.78 -13.05
C PRO A 115 16.35 -4.40 -11.82
N LEU A 116 17.03 -3.91 -10.77
CA LEU A 116 16.35 -3.28 -9.64
C LEU A 116 15.81 -1.91 -10.06
N SER A 117 14.65 -1.55 -9.53
CA SER A 117 14.21 -0.15 -9.54
C SER A 117 15.17 0.75 -8.75
N PHE A 118 15.19 2.05 -9.01
CA PHE A 118 16.07 2.98 -8.26
C PHE A 118 15.84 2.95 -6.74
N ALA A 119 14.60 2.76 -6.30
CA ALA A 119 14.29 2.61 -4.88
C ALA A 119 14.91 1.34 -4.29
N GLN A 120 14.83 0.22 -5.02
CA GLN A 120 15.46 -1.04 -4.62
C GLN A 120 16.98 -0.94 -4.62
N GLN A 121 17.60 -0.28 -5.62
CA GLN A 121 19.05 -0.07 -5.67
C GLN A 121 19.56 0.69 -4.43
N ARG A 122 18.84 1.74 -4.01
CA ARG A 122 19.17 2.48 -2.79
C ARG A 122 19.12 1.57 -1.55
N LEU A 123 18.06 0.77 -1.40
CA LEU A 123 17.91 -0.11 -0.24
C LEU A 123 18.96 -1.22 -0.24
N TRP A 124 19.22 -1.85 -1.38
CA TRP A 124 20.30 -2.81 -1.57
C TRP A 124 21.64 -2.22 -1.15
N PHE A 125 21.98 -1.02 -1.65
CA PHE A 125 23.23 -0.34 -1.30
C PHE A 125 23.35 -0.07 0.20
N LEU A 126 22.28 0.42 0.84
CA LEU A 126 22.29 0.72 2.27
C LEU A 126 22.48 -0.53 3.13
N GLU A 127 21.90 -1.65 2.71
CA GLU A 127 22.07 -2.92 3.42
C GLU A 127 23.51 -3.43 3.42
N GLN A 128 24.26 -3.16 2.34
CA GLN A 128 25.67 -3.55 2.24
C GLN A 128 26.61 -2.69 3.11
N LEU A 129 26.16 -1.52 3.59
CA LEU A 129 27.01 -0.58 4.31
C LEU A 129 27.00 -0.76 5.84
N ASP A 130 25.86 -1.15 6.41
CA ASP A 130 25.67 -1.21 7.86
C ASP A 130 24.72 -2.35 8.23
N ASP A 131 25.16 -3.23 9.14
CA ASP A 131 24.32 -4.30 9.67
C ASP A 131 23.05 -3.75 10.36
N ARG A 132 23.08 -2.52 10.88
CA ARG A 132 21.88 -1.85 11.43
C ARG A 132 20.84 -1.56 10.34
N ALA A 133 21.27 -1.36 9.10
CA ALA A 133 20.35 -1.14 7.98
C ALA A 133 19.47 -2.38 7.70
N LYS A 134 19.96 -3.58 8.02
CA LYS A 134 19.21 -4.85 7.90
C LYS A 134 17.95 -4.91 8.76
N LEU A 135 17.91 -4.11 9.83
CA LEU A 135 16.73 -4.00 10.71
C LEU A 135 15.89 -2.75 10.41
N ALA A 136 16.53 -1.65 9.99
CA ALA A 136 15.88 -0.36 9.77
C ALA A 136 14.78 -0.39 8.67
N TYR A 137 14.82 -1.39 7.79
CA TYR A 137 13.88 -1.55 6.68
C TYR A 137 12.96 -2.78 6.82
N LEU A 138 12.89 -3.36 8.02
CA LEU A 138 11.83 -4.31 8.33
C LEU A 138 10.49 -3.58 8.46
N MET A 139 9.44 -4.21 7.95
CA MET A 139 8.05 -3.76 8.05
C MET A 139 7.21 -4.81 8.80
N PRO A 140 7.38 -4.94 10.13
CA PRO A 140 6.55 -5.83 10.94
C PRO A 140 5.15 -5.24 11.14
N VAL A 141 4.13 -6.08 10.97
CA VAL A 141 2.73 -5.73 11.22
C VAL A 141 2.07 -6.84 12.03
N GLY A 142 1.28 -6.46 13.03
CA GLY A 142 0.47 -7.38 13.83
C GLY A 142 -1.02 -7.07 13.67
N VAL A 143 -1.83 -8.12 13.49
CA VAL A 143 -3.29 -8.02 13.41
C VAL A 143 -3.91 -8.96 14.43
N ASP A 144 -4.77 -8.42 15.30
CA ASP A 144 -5.57 -9.23 16.21
C ASP A 144 -6.81 -9.78 15.49
N LEU A 145 -7.00 -11.09 15.59
CA LEU A 145 -8.09 -11.83 14.97
C LEU A 145 -8.96 -12.42 16.08
N HIS A 146 -10.24 -12.06 16.08
CA HIS A 146 -11.23 -12.51 17.06
C HIS A 146 -12.28 -13.39 16.39
N GLY A 147 -12.63 -14.49 17.05
CA GLY A 147 -13.58 -15.49 16.55
C GLY A 147 -12.90 -16.80 16.14
N GLU A 148 -13.69 -17.68 15.53
CA GLU A 148 -13.19 -18.93 14.96
C GLU A 148 -12.30 -18.64 13.75
N LEU A 149 -11.15 -19.30 13.70
CA LEU A 149 -10.16 -19.13 12.64
C LEU A 149 -9.95 -20.46 11.91
N ASP A 150 -10.27 -20.47 10.62
CA ASP A 150 -9.94 -21.59 9.73
C ASP A 150 -8.48 -21.45 9.28
N LEU A 151 -7.59 -22.17 9.97
CA LEU A 151 -6.16 -22.13 9.68
C LEU A 151 -5.81 -22.58 8.25
N PRO A 152 -6.38 -23.69 7.71
CA PRO A 152 -6.21 -24.04 6.31
C PRO A 152 -6.62 -22.93 5.32
N ALA A 153 -7.74 -22.24 5.55
CA ALA A 153 -8.18 -21.13 4.71
C ALA A 153 -7.22 -19.94 4.79
N LEU A 154 -6.71 -19.61 5.99
CA LEU A 154 -5.70 -18.57 6.18
C LEU A 154 -4.40 -18.89 5.44
N GLN A 155 -3.86 -20.11 5.59
CA GLN A 155 -2.66 -20.54 4.87
C GLN A 155 -2.86 -20.44 3.36
N ARG A 156 -3.97 -20.94 2.83
CA ARG A 156 -4.29 -20.86 1.40
C ARG A 156 -4.41 -19.42 0.92
N ALA A 157 -5.01 -18.53 1.71
CA ALA A 157 -5.10 -17.11 1.37
C ALA A 157 -3.70 -16.48 1.23
N LEU A 158 -2.82 -16.72 2.21
CA LEU A 158 -1.45 -16.22 2.20
C LEU A 158 -0.61 -16.80 1.05
N ASP A 159 -0.71 -18.10 0.80
CA ASP A 159 -0.05 -18.77 -0.33
C ASP A 159 -0.48 -18.15 -1.66
N ARG A 160 -1.78 -17.85 -1.83
CA ARG A 160 -2.29 -17.21 -3.04
C ARG A 160 -1.83 -15.78 -3.23
N ILE A 161 -1.64 -15.02 -2.14
CA ILE A 161 -1.04 -13.68 -2.18
C ILE A 161 0.42 -13.77 -2.65
N VAL A 162 1.23 -14.65 -2.06
CA VAL A 162 2.64 -14.85 -2.48
C VAL A 162 2.73 -15.34 -3.92
N ALA A 163 1.86 -16.27 -4.33
CA ALA A 163 1.81 -16.75 -5.71
C ALA A 163 1.52 -15.61 -6.71
N ARG A 164 0.59 -14.72 -6.35
CA ARG A 164 0.12 -13.60 -7.17
C ARG A 164 1.15 -12.48 -7.32
N HIS A 165 1.85 -12.13 -6.24
CA HIS A 165 2.74 -10.97 -6.21
C HIS A 165 4.21 -11.39 -6.32
N GLU A 166 4.79 -11.20 -7.51
CA GLU A 166 6.19 -11.58 -7.78
C GLU A 166 7.16 -10.97 -6.75
N ALA A 167 6.93 -9.72 -6.33
CA ALA A 167 7.76 -9.02 -5.36
C ALA A 167 7.94 -9.81 -4.05
N LEU A 168 6.91 -10.49 -3.56
CA LEU A 168 6.96 -11.25 -2.30
C LEU A 168 7.80 -12.53 -2.39
N ARG A 169 8.11 -12.95 -3.61
CA ARG A 169 8.95 -14.12 -3.93
C ARG A 169 10.20 -13.73 -4.70
N THR A 170 10.61 -12.46 -4.62
CA THR A 170 11.84 -11.94 -5.23
C THR A 170 12.98 -11.91 -4.21
N CYS A 171 14.15 -12.39 -4.62
CA CYS A 171 15.43 -12.13 -3.97
C CYS A 171 16.37 -11.35 -4.90
N PHE A 172 17.51 -10.90 -4.38
CA PHE A 172 18.42 -9.98 -5.05
C PHE A 172 19.82 -10.58 -5.09
N ILE A 173 20.35 -10.77 -6.30
CA ILE A 173 21.67 -11.39 -6.52
C ILE A 173 22.63 -10.33 -7.01
N ALA A 174 23.79 -10.23 -6.35
CA ALA A 174 24.85 -9.32 -6.75
C ALA A 174 25.36 -9.64 -8.18
N CYS A 175 25.62 -8.60 -8.95
CA CYS A 175 26.28 -8.67 -10.25
C CYS A 175 27.29 -7.52 -10.37
N ASP A 176 28.08 -7.51 -11.45
CA ASP A 176 29.17 -6.54 -11.64
C ASP A 176 28.70 -5.07 -11.54
N ASP A 177 27.47 -4.77 -11.99
CA ASP A 177 26.86 -3.43 -11.99
C ASP A 177 25.85 -3.21 -10.84
N GLY A 178 25.86 -4.05 -9.79
CA GLY A 178 25.01 -3.91 -8.61
C GLY A 178 24.29 -5.20 -8.23
N ALA A 179 23.00 -5.28 -8.53
CA ALA A 179 22.21 -6.48 -8.29
C ALA A 179 21.14 -6.68 -9.37
N THR A 180 20.58 -7.88 -9.40
CA THR A 180 19.44 -8.26 -10.25
C THR A 180 18.36 -8.93 -9.41
N GLN A 181 17.12 -8.84 -9.86
CA GLN A 181 15.98 -9.51 -9.24
C GLN A 181 15.89 -10.95 -9.75
N LEU A 182 15.86 -11.90 -8.82
CA LEU A 182 15.52 -13.30 -9.10
C LEU A 182 14.16 -13.59 -8.47
N ILE A 183 13.21 -14.00 -9.30
CA ILE A 183 11.84 -14.27 -8.88
C ILE A 183 11.65 -15.78 -8.77
N ALA A 184 11.38 -16.27 -7.57
CA ALA A 184 11.13 -17.68 -7.30
C ALA A 184 9.78 -18.14 -7.90
N PRO A 185 9.53 -19.46 -8.09
CA PRO A 185 8.26 -19.98 -8.58
C PRO A 185 7.02 -19.54 -7.78
N ALA A 186 5.83 -19.59 -8.38
CA ALA A 186 4.59 -19.14 -7.72
C ALA A 186 4.10 -20.09 -6.61
N ASP A 187 4.62 -21.31 -6.54
CA ASP A 187 4.25 -22.36 -5.58
C ASP A 187 5.17 -22.43 -4.36
N VAL A 188 6.06 -21.45 -4.16
CA VAL A 188 6.93 -21.37 -2.96
C VAL A 188 6.16 -21.28 -1.64
N GLY A 189 4.90 -20.82 -1.70
CA GLY A 189 4.03 -20.67 -0.52
C GLY A 189 4.47 -19.55 0.42
N PHE A 190 3.69 -19.36 1.48
CA PHE A 190 3.97 -18.43 2.57
C PHE A 190 4.46 -19.19 3.81
N ALA A 191 5.61 -18.78 4.35
CA ALA A 191 6.15 -19.33 5.60
C ALA A 191 5.38 -18.79 6.82
N LEU A 192 4.38 -19.55 7.28
CA LEU A 192 3.59 -19.24 8.48
C LEU A 192 3.92 -20.20 9.62
N ASP A 193 4.53 -19.68 10.69
CA ASP A 193 4.74 -20.46 11.91
C ASP A 193 3.53 -20.35 12.83
N CYS A 194 2.92 -21.47 13.18
CA CYS A 194 1.79 -21.50 14.11
C CYS A 194 2.26 -21.84 15.53
N ILE A 195 2.04 -20.93 16.47
CA ILE A 195 2.51 -21.03 17.85
C ILE A 195 1.31 -20.98 18.80
N ASP A 196 1.16 -22.01 19.62
CA ASP A 196 0.11 -22.08 20.62
C ASP A 196 0.60 -21.50 21.96
N LEU A 197 0.04 -20.35 22.34
CA LEU A 197 0.37 -19.65 23.59
C LEU A 197 -0.73 -19.83 24.65
N ARG A 198 -1.81 -20.57 24.36
CA ARG A 198 -2.97 -20.69 25.26
C ARG A 198 -2.64 -21.23 26.65
N GLN A 199 -1.54 -21.98 26.77
CA GLN A 199 -1.11 -22.62 28.02
C GLN A 199 0.09 -21.94 28.68
N THR A 200 0.51 -20.77 28.19
CA THR A 200 1.61 -20.03 28.83
C THR A 200 1.11 -19.17 29.99
N ALA A 201 2.03 -18.77 30.87
CA ALA A 201 1.68 -18.01 32.07
C ALA A 201 1.10 -16.62 31.75
N ASP A 202 1.56 -16.00 30.67
CA ASP A 202 1.06 -14.72 30.16
C ASP A 202 1.09 -14.73 28.62
N PRO A 203 0.01 -15.19 27.96
CA PRO A 203 -0.04 -15.28 26.50
C PRO A 203 0.14 -13.92 25.80
N HIS A 204 -0.22 -12.82 26.45
CA HIS A 204 -0.10 -11.48 25.88
C HIS A 204 1.34 -10.97 25.94
N ALA A 205 2.03 -11.12 27.06
CA ALA A 205 3.46 -10.80 27.16
C ALA A 205 4.28 -11.67 26.20
N ASP A 206 3.93 -12.94 26.06
CA ASP A 206 4.59 -13.85 25.12
C ASP A 206 4.36 -13.39 23.68
N ALA A 207 3.13 -13.03 23.33
CA ALA A 207 2.83 -12.50 21.99
C ALA A 207 3.60 -11.22 21.66
N GLN A 208 3.81 -10.35 22.66
CA GLN A 208 4.65 -9.16 22.52
C GLN A 208 6.12 -9.52 22.26
N ARG A 209 6.67 -10.51 22.98
CA ARG A 209 8.04 -11.02 22.73
C ARG A 209 8.20 -11.58 21.31
N HIS A 210 7.17 -12.25 20.79
CA HIS A 210 7.18 -12.73 19.40
C HIS A 210 7.16 -11.56 18.39
N ALA A 211 6.43 -10.47 18.67
CA ALA A 211 6.43 -9.28 17.82
C ALA A 211 7.78 -8.55 17.84
N GLU A 212 8.44 -8.47 19.00
CA GLU A 212 9.79 -7.90 19.14
C GLU A 212 10.82 -8.73 18.38
N LEU A 213 10.77 -10.06 18.53
CA LEU A 213 11.64 -10.96 17.77
C LEU A 213 11.48 -10.78 16.26
N GLU A 214 10.26 -10.55 15.77
CA GLU A 214 10.02 -10.25 14.36
C GLU A 214 10.66 -8.92 13.91
N ALA A 215 10.66 -7.90 14.76
CA ALA A 215 11.27 -6.60 14.50
C ALA A 215 12.82 -6.62 14.59
N GLU A 216 13.41 -7.65 15.20
CA GLU A 216 14.85 -7.79 15.41
C GLU A 216 15.50 -8.89 14.55
N SER A 217 14.71 -9.64 13.79
CA SER A 217 15.21 -10.72 12.95
C SER A 217 15.37 -10.23 11.50
N PRO A 218 16.59 -10.01 10.99
CA PRO A 218 16.79 -9.51 9.63
C PRO A 218 16.37 -10.55 8.58
N PHE A 219 16.18 -10.09 7.34
CA PHE A 219 16.10 -10.98 6.19
C PHE A 219 17.47 -11.10 5.51
N ASP A 220 17.67 -12.20 4.79
CA ASP A 220 18.75 -12.33 3.81
C ASP A 220 18.20 -12.00 2.43
N LEU A 221 18.60 -10.85 1.86
CA LEU A 221 18.13 -10.42 0.54
C LEU A 221 18.53 -11.35 -0.60
N VAL A 222 19.59 -12.15 -0.44
CA VAL A 222 20.08 -13.08 -1.46
C VAL A 222 19.28 -14.38 -1.44
N CYS A 223 19.02 -14.91 -0.24
CA CYS A 223 18.35 -16.21 -0.10
C CYS A 223 16.82 -16.10 -0.09
N GLY A 224 16.25 -15.03 0.49
CA GLY A 224 14.81 -14.90 0.69
C GLY A 224 14.17 -16.07 1.46
N PRO A 225 12.83 -16.19 1.45
CA PRO A 225 11.86 -15.17 1.02
C PRO A 225 11.90 -13.93 1.93
N LEU A 226 11.46 -12.79 1.40
CA LEU A 226 11.49 -11.49 2.09
C LEU A 226 10.17 -11.12 2.76
N ILE A 227 9.43 -12.17 3.10
CA ILE A 227 8.17 -12.16 3.81
C ILE A 227 8.11 -13.42 4.68
N ARG A 228 7.63 -13.29 5.91
CA ARG A 228 7.33 -14.40 6.82
C ARG A 228 6.21 -14.01 7.76
N GLY A 229 5.61 -15.00 8.41
CA GLY A 229 4.59 -14.73 9.42
C GLY A 229 4.59 -15.70 10.58
N ARG A 230 3.96 -15.26 11.67
CA ARG A 230 3.67 -16.09 12.85
C ARG A 230 2.20 -15.93 13.20
N LEU A 231 1.48 -17.04 13.32
CA LEU A 231 0.15 -17.06 13.91
C LEU A 231 0.25 -17.48 15.37
N LEU A 232 -0.05 -16.56 16.27
CA LEU A 232 -0.04 -16.80 17.71
C LEU A 232 -1.47 -17.09 18.17
N ARG A 233 -1.70 -18.24 18.81
CA ARG A 233 -3.00 -18.59 19.40
C ARG A 233 -2.99 -18.20 20.88
N LEU A 234 -3.73 -17.15 21.24
CA LEU A 234 -3.78 -16.63 22.62
C LEU A 234 -4.95 -17.24 23.41
N ALA A 235 -6.06 -17.55 22.74
CA ALA A 235 -7.22 -18.28 23.28
C ALA A 235 -7.91 -19.07 22.14
N GLU A 236 -9.01 -19.78 22.44
CA GLU A 236 -9.80 -20.50 21.41
C GLU A 236 -10.27 -19.60 20.27
N GLN A 237 -10.65 -18.36 20.59
CA GLN A 237 -11.18 -17.38 19.63
C GLN A 237 -10.40 -16.07 19.64
N HIS A 238 -9.13 -16.13 20.04
CA HIS A 238 -8.25 -14.96 20.05
C HIS A 238 -6.88 -15.34 19.51
N HIS A 239 -6.52 -14.73 18.40
CA HIS A 239 -5.30 -15.00 17.68
C HIS A 239 -4.62 -13.68 17.31
N ARG A 240 -3.30 -13.71 17.15
CA ARG A 240 -2.52 -12.60 16.61
C ARG A 240 -1.72 -13.10 15.41
N LEU A 241 -2.00 -12.53 14.24
CA LEU A 241 -1.20 -12.77 13.05
C LEU A 241 -0.12 -11.69 12.96
N LEU A 242 1.13 -12.11 13.03
CA LEU A 242 2.30 -11.28 12.75
C LEU A 242 2.74 -11.56 11.31
N VAL A 243 2.97 -10.50 10.53
CA VAL A 243 3.55 -10.59 9.19
C VAL A 243 4.68 -9.57 9.11
N THR A 244 5.86 -10.03 8.74
CA THR A 244 7.04 -9.19 8.57
C THR A 244 7.51 -9.29 7.14
N MET A 245 7.80 -8.14 6.53
CA MET A 245 8.33 -8.03 5.18
C MET A 245 9.51 -7.08 5.15
N HIS A 246 10.33 -7.15 4.09
CA HIS A 246 11.37 -6.15 3.85
C HIS A 246 10.87 -5.02 2.95
N HIS A 247 11.20 -3.76 3.26
CA HIS A 247 10.76 -2.59 2.49
C HIS A 247 11.25 -2.59 1.03
N ILE A 248 12.24 -3.42 0.67
CA ILE A 248 12.69 -3.59 -0.72
C ILE A 248 11.65 -4.29 -1.62
N VAL A 249 10.70 -5.03 -1.02
CA VAL A 249 9.62 -5.76 -1.73
C VAL A 249 8.22 -5.26 -1.37
N THR A 250 8.09 -4.33 -0.42
CA THR A 250 6.79 -3.80 0.03
C THR A 250 6.90 -2.34 0.45
N ASP A 251 5.77 -1.65 0.51
CA ASP A 251 5.65 -0.28 0.98
C ASP A 251 4.28 -0.06 1.65
N GLY A 252 4.06 1.14 2.18
CA GLY A 252 2.81 1.48 2.88
C GLY A 252 1.54 1.35 2.01
N TRP A 253 1.64 1.50 0.67
CA TRP A 253 0.50 1.25 -0.20
C TRP A 253 0.25 -0.26 -0.28
N SER A 254 1.29 -1.02 -0.61
CA SER A 254 1.25 -2.47 -0.82
C SER A 254 0.70 -3.20 0.41
N MET A 255 0.96 -2.69 1.62
CA MET A 255 0.35 -3.17 2.86
C MET A 255 -1.19 -3.12 2.85
N GLY A 256 -1.77 -2.00 2.39
CA GLY A 256 -3.23 -1.85 2.31
C GLY A 256 -3.85 -2.83 1.31
N LEU A 257 -3.15 -3.09 0.19
CA LEU A 257 -3.58 -4.10 -0.78
C LEU A 257 -3.52 -5.50 -0.19
N LEU A 258 -2.44 -5.84 0.52
CA LEU A 258 -2.27 -7.16 1.14
C LEU A 258 -3.38 -7.46 2.16
N VAL A 259 -3.72 -6.49 3.03
CA VAL A 259 -4.81 -6.65 4.01
C VAL A 259 -6.16 -6.87 3.30
N HIS A 260 -6.44 -6.10 2.25
CA HIS A 260 -7.68 -6.23 1.49
C HIS A 260 -7.78 -7.58 0.76
N GLU A 261 -6.71 -8.02 0.12
CA GLU A 261 -6.67 -9.32 -0.57
C GLU A 261 -6.75 -10.48 0.42
N LEU A 262 -6.10 -10.40 1.58
CA LEU A 262 -6.17 -11.43 2.62
C LEU A 262 -7.61 -11.64 3.10
N SER A 263 -8.32 -10.55 3.41
CA SER A 263 -9.73 -10.61 3.80
C SER A 263 -10.60 -11.25 2.70
N THR A 264 -10.41 -10.82 1.45
CA THR A 264 -11.17 -11.31 0.30
C THR A 264 -10.91 -12.80 0.02
N LEU A 265 -9.64 -13.23 0.04
CA LEU A 265 -9.25 -14.61 -0.24
C LEU A 265 -9.64 -15.54 0.91
N TYR A 266 -9.47 -15.11 2.16
CA TYR A 266 -9.89 -15.88 3.32
C TYR A 266 -11.39 -16.16 3.27
N ALA A 267 -12.22 -15.13 3.03
CA ALA A 267 -13.67 -15.28 2.92
C ALA A 267 -14.10 -16.20 1.75
N ALA A 268 -13.27 -16.37 0.72
CA ALA A 268 -13.54 -17.27 -0.39
C ALA A 268 -13.08 -18.72 -0.14
N PHE A 269 -12.26 -18.96 0.89
CA PHE A 269 -11.74 -20.27 1.24
C PHE A 269 -12.40 -20.93 2.44
N VAL A 270 -13.08 -20.15 3.26
CA VAL A 270 -14.08 -20.59 4.26
C VAL A 270 -15.36 -20.99 3.54
#